data_AF-C0CRY0-F1
#
_entry.id   AF-C0CRY0-F1
#
_cell.length_a   1.000
_cell.length_b   1.000
_cell.length_c   1.000
_cell.angle_alpha   90.00
_cell.angle_beta   90.00
_cell.angle_gamma   90.00
#
_symmetry.space_group_name_H-M   'P 1'
#
loop_
_entity.id
_entity.type
_entity.pdbx_description
1 polymer ?
#
loop_
_entity_poly.entity_id
_entity_poly.type
_entity_poly.pdbx_seq_one_letter_code
_entity_poly.pdbx_strand_id
1 'polypeptide(L)'
;MVGSVYTLIPPLIVILMVIATKKILLSISSGIVASALLLNQLQPTDTAKDIVSTAVGIFYDGKTVNTDNILLILFILGLGIITAFIEKNGGTVGFARWAQKHVKNAAMAQMVAVVLGILIFIDDYFNALTVGEVSRSLTDKYKVSREKLAYLIDSTSAPVCSICPLSSWGAYIIALYAVLLPPTAAPLNQFISTIPYNFYAIFALGVVIFSAGFNINVGKMNDVA
;
A
#
# COMPACT_ATOMS: atom_id res chain seq x y z
N MET A 1 -8.47 25.17 15.99
CA MET A 1 -7.62 23.99 16.27
C MET A 1 -7.16 23.27 15.00
N VAL A 2 -7.89 23.35 13.88
CA VAL A 2 -7.38 22.93 12.57
C VAL A 2 -6.28 23.90 12.12
N GLY A 3 -5.08 23.40 11.82
CA GLY A 3 -3.93 24.20 11.39
C GLY A 3 -2.94 24.62 12.50
N SER A 4 -2.97 23.97 13.67
CA SER A 4 -2.04 24.22 14.78
C SER A 4 -1.15 22.99 15.06
N VAL A 5 -0.12 23.15 15.91
CA VAL A 5 0.81 22.06 16.32
C VAL A 5 0.05 20.83 16.85
N TYR A 6 -1.16 21.03 17.40
CA TYR A 6 -2.04 19.97 17.88
C TYR A 6 -2.46 18.94 16.80
N THR A 7 -2.42 19.28 15.50
CA THR A 7 -2.72 18.32 14.41
C THR A 7 -1.67 17.23 14.28
N LEU A 8 -0.46 17.41 14.84
CA LEU A 8 0.60 16.39 14.84
C LEU A 8 0.40 15.34 15.94
N ILE A 9 -0.48 15.58 16.91
CA ILE A 9 -0.68 14.69 18.06
C ILE A 9 -1.16 13.30 17.62
N PRO A 10 -2.20 13.13 16.78
CA PRO A 10 -2.65 11.78 16.42
C PRO A 10 -1.59 10.97 15.65
N PRO A 11 -0.92 11.51 14.61
CA PRO A 11 0.19 10.80 13.96
C PRO A 11 1.30 10.40 14.93
N LEU A 12 1.68 11.29 15.86
CA LEU A 12 2.69 10.99 16.87
C LEU A 12 2.25 9.84 17.80
N ILE A 13 1.00 9.86 18.27
CA ILE A 13 0.45 8.79 19.10
C ILE A 13 0.48 7.46 18.34
N VAL A 14 0.09 7.44 17.06
CA VAL A 14 0.14 6.22 16.24
C VAL A 14 1.58 5.70 16.15
N ILE A 15 2.56 6.55 15.82
CA ILE A 15 3.96 6.15 15.69
C ILE A 15 4.49 5.59 17.02
N LEU A 16 4.27 6.30 18.13
CA LEU A 16 4.71 5.87 19.46
C LEU A 16 4.06 4.55 19.87
N MET A 17 2.76 4.40 19.62
CA MET A 17 2.02 3.17 19.92
C MET A 17 2.46 2.01 19.04
N VAL A 18 2.75 2.21 17.76
CA VAL A 18 3.27 1.15 16.88
C VAL A 18 4.61 0.65 17.41
N ILE A 19 5.51 1.55 17.81
CA ILE A 19 6.83 1.19 18.33
C ILE A 19 6.70 0.46 19.68
N ALA A 20 5.83 0.95 20.59
CA ALA A 20 5.68 0.38 21.92
C ALA A 20 4.92 -0.95 21.92
N THR A 21 3.79 -1.02 21.20
CA THR A 21 2.88 -2.18 21.24
C THR A 21 3.21 -3.23 20.19
N LYS A 22 3.94 -2.86 19.12
CA LYS A 22 4.16 -3.68 17.92
C LYS A 22 2.85 -4.23 17.32
N LYS A 23 1.72 -3.56 17.57
CA LYS A 23 0.38 -3.95 17.13
C LYS A 23 -0.25 -2.83 16.32
N ILE A 24 -0.26 -2.97 15.00
CA ILE A 24 -0.78 -1.97 14.06
C ILE A 24 -2.23 -1.58 14.36
N LEU A 25 -3.11 -2.56 14.58
CA LEU A 25 -4.53 -2.29 14.81
C LEU A 25 -4.76 -1.43 16.06
N LEU A 26 -4.14 -1.80 17.19
CA LEU A 26 -4.25 -1.02 18.44
C LEU A 26 -3.70 0.40 18.26
N SER A 27 -2.62 0.54 17.50
CA SER A 27 -1.97 1.83 17.30
C SER A 27 -2.81 2.75 16.44
N ILE A 28 -3.38 2.25 15.33
CA ILE A 28 -4.32 3.00 14.49
C ILE A 28 -5.58 3.37 15.29
N SER A 29 -6.15 2.43 16.05
CA SER A 29 -7.32 2.70 16.90
C SER A 29 -7.05 3.81 17.92
N SER A 30 -5.87 3.81 18.56
CA SER A 30 -5.49 4.88 19.48
C SER A 30 -5.38 6.25 18.79
N GLY A 31 -4.90 6.28 17.55
CA GLY A 31 -4.86 7.49 16.73
C GLY A 31 -6.23 8.01 16.34
N ILE A 32 -7.18 7.11 16.03
CA ILE A 32 -8.57 7.47 15.75
C ILE A 32 -9.21 8.10 16.98
N VAL A 33 -9.05 7.47 18.15
CA VAL A 33 -9.58 7.99 19.42
C VAL A 33 -8.96 9.35 19.75
N ALA A 34 -7.64 9.49 19.62
CA ALA A 34 -6.95 10.75 19.86
C ALA A 34 -7.40 11.87 18.89
N SER A 35 -7.57 11.56 17.60
CA SER A 35 -8.08 12.51 16.61
C SER A 35 -9.51 12.95 16.94
N ALA A 36 -10.39 11.99 17.23
CA ALA A 36 -11.78 12.29 17.55
C ALA A 36 -11.92 13.09 18.85
N LEU A 37 -11.09 12.81 19.86
CA LEU A 37 -11.02 13.60 21.10
C LEU A 37 -10.61 15.05 20.83
N LEU A 38 -9.62 15.28 19.96
CA LEU A 38 -9.17 16.62 19.62
C LEU A 38 -10.23 17.40 18.84
N LEU A 39 -10.97 16.73 17.94
CA LEU A 39 -12.08 17.35 17.21
C LEU A 39 -13.23 17.75 18.14
N ASN A 40 -13.53 16.91 19.14
CA ASN A 40 -14.63 17.11 20.09
C ASN A 40 -14.21 17.85 21.37
N GLN A 41 -13.12 18.62 21.36
CA GLN A 41 -12.67 19.43 22.50
C GLN A 41 -12.53 18.62 23.80
N LEU A 42 -12.03 17.38 23.71
CA LEU A 42 -11.85 16.43 24.81
C LEU A 42 -13.15 15.96 25.50
N GLN A 43 -14.31 16.13 24.87
CA GLN A 43 -15.58 15.60 25.36
C GLN A 43 -15.74 14.11 25.00
N PRO A 44 -15.73 13.18 25.97
CA PRO A 44 -15.71 11.74 25.67
C PRO A 44 -17.01 11.22 25.04
N THR A 45 -18.14 11.81 25.42
CA THR A 45 -19.47 11.41 24.93
C THR A 45 -19.63 11.69 23.44
N ASP A 46 -19.22 12.88 23.00
CA ASP A 46 -19.37 13.28 21.61
C ASP A 46 -18.29 12.66 20.73
N THR A 47 -17.10 12.45 21.27
CA THR A 47 -16.07 11.59 20.66
C THR A 47 -16.59 10.20 20.33
N ALA A 48 -17.25 9.52 21.28
CA ALA A 48 -17.75 8.17 21.05
C ALA A 48 -18.85 8.16 19.97
N LYS A 49 -19.74 9.16 19.98
CA LYS A 49 -20.75 9.32 18.93
C LYS A 49 -20.12 9.56 17.56
N ASP A 50 -19.10 10.41 17.47
CA ASP A 50 -18.41 10.75 16.23
C ASP A 50 -17.66 9.55 15.63
N ILE A 51 -16.99 8.75 16.47
CA ILE A 51 -16.33 7.53 16.02
C ILE A 51 -17.37 6.57 15.43
N VAL A 52 -18.49 6.37 16.13
CA VAL A 52 -19.57 5.48 15.65
C VAL A 52 -20.22 6.04 14.39
N SER A 53 -20.52 7.34 14.33
CA SER A 53 -21.15 7.97 13.17
C SER A 53 -20.24 7.92 11.95
N THR A 54 -18.93 8.13 12.13
CA THR A 54 -17.93 8.00 11.06
C THR A 54 -17.83 6.56 10.57
N ALA A 55 -17.83 5.58 11.49
CA ALA A 55 -17.80 4.16 11.12
C ALA A 55 -19.06 3.74 10.34
N VAL A 56 -20.24 4.23 10.73
CA VAL A 56 -21.49 4.03 9.98
C VAL A 56 -21.44 4.76 8.63
N GLY A 57 -20.84 5.97 8.60
CA GLY A 57 -20.62 6.80 7.42
C GLY A 57 -19.85 6.10 6.29
N ILE A 58 -19.04 5.09 6.62
CA ILE A 58 -18.37 4.24 5.63
C ILE A 58 -19.40 3.52 4.74
N PHE A 59 -20.53 3.09 5.30
CA PHE A 59 -21.57 2.34 4.61
C PHE A 59 -22.77 3.21 4.22
N TYR A 60 -23.10 4.20 5.04
CA TYR A 60 -24.31 5.00 4.91
C TYR A 60 -24.08 6.43 5.41
N ASP A 61 -24.22 7.40 4.51
CA ASP A 61 -23.96 8.83 4.81
C ASP A 61 -25.16 9.58 5.41
N GLY A 62 -26.24 8.87 5.75
CA GLY A 62 -27.48 9.46 6.26
C GLY A 62 -28.53 9.74 5.18
N LYS A 63 -28.18 9.69 3.89
CA LYS A 63 -29.10 9.89 2.76
C LYS A 63 -29.06 8.72 1.79
N THR A 64 -27.87 8.22 1.49
CA THR A 64 -27.62 7.17 0.51
C THR A 64 -26.59 6.18 1.01
N VAL A 65 -26.69 4.95 0.48
CA VAL A 65 -25.65 3.94 0.68
C VAL A 65 -24.38 4.40 -0.03
N ASN A 66 -23.26 4.39 0.68
CA ASN A 66 -21.95 4.75 0.13
C ASN A 66 -21.44 3.59 -0.73
N THR A 67 -21.95 3.54 -1.96
CA THR A 67 -21.70 2.46 -2.91
C THR A 67 -20.20 2.36 -3.23
N ASP A 68 -19.48 3.47 -3.29
CA ASP A 68 -18.04 3.50 -3.60
C ASP A 68 -17.21 2.79 -2.54
N ASN A 69 -17.44 3.09 -1.26
CA ASN A 69 -16.76 2.41 -0.16
C ASN A 69 -17.10 0.92 -0.10
N ILE A 70 -18.36 0.56 -0.36
CA ILE A 70 -18.79 -0.84 -0.38
C ILE A 70 -18.14 -1.59 -1.53
N LEU A 71 -18.08 -0.99 -2.73
CA LEU A 71 -17.39 -1.55 -3.88
C LEU A 71 -15.89 -1.72 -3.60
N LEU A 72 -15.26 -0.78 -2.91
CA LEU A 72 -13.87 -0.89 -2.48
C LEU A 72 -13.67 -2.06 -1.52
N ILE A 73 -14.53 -2.21 -0.51
CA ILE A 73 -14.47 -3.35 0.43
C ILE A 73 -14.66 -4.68 -0.31
N LEU A 74 -15.66 -4.75 -1.20
CA LEU A 74 -15.92 -5.94 -2.02
C LEU A 74 -14.75 -6.24 -2.96
N PHE A 75 -14.10 -5.22 -3.51
CA PHE A 75 -12.92 -5.37 -4.33
C PHE A 75 -11.78 -5.99 -3.54
N ILE A 76 -11.42 -5.44 -2.36
CA ILE A 76 -10.36 -5.99 -1.49
C ILE A 76 -10.67 -7.44 -1.08
N LEU A 77 -11.93 -7.72 -0.71
CA LEU A 77 -12.38 -9.07 -0.38
C LEU A 77 -12.25 -10.01 -1.60
N GLY A 78 -12.64 -9.55 -2.79
CA GLY A 78 -12.51 -10.28 -4.04
C GLY A 78 -11.06 -10.63 -4.37
N LEU A 79 -10.14 -9.70 -4.14
CA LEU A 79 -8.70 -9.94 -4.28
C LEU A 79 -8.22 -11.02 -3.31
N GLY A 80 -8.64 -10.95 -2.04
CA GLY A 80 -8.36 -12.00 -1.06
C GLY A 80 -8.89 -13.37 -1.47
N ILE A 81 -10.10 -13.43 -2.04
CA ILE A 81 -10.71 -14.66 -2.56
C ILE A 81 -9.90 -15.22 -3.74
N ILE A 82 -9.51 -14.38 -4.71
CA ILE A 82 -8.70 -14.80 -5.86
C ILE A 82 -7.37 -15.36 -5.39
N THR A 83 -6.68 -14.67 -4.48
CA THR A 83 -5.40 -15.11 -3.93
C THR A 83 -5.54 -16.44 -3.21
N ALA A 84 -6.52 -16.59 -2.32
CA ALA A 84 -6.80 -17.85 -1.61
C ALA A 84 -7.17 -18.98 -2.58
N PHE A 85 -7.90 -18.67 -3.66
CA PHE A 85 -8.24 -19.64 -4.69
C PHE A 85 -7.00 -20.12 -5.45
N ILE A 86 -6.10 -19.22 -5.86
CA ILE A 86 -4.84 -19.57 -6.52
C ILE A 86 -3.97 -20.46 -5.62
N GLU A 87 -3.86 -20.10 -4.33
CA GLU A 87 -3.09 -20.87 -3.36
C GLU A 87 -3.65 -22.30 -3.21
N LYS A 88 -4.98 -22.42 -3.03
CA LYS A 88 -5.64 -23.71 -2.81
C LYS A 88 -5.63 -24.63 -4.05
N ASN A 89 -5.61 -24.06 -5.25
CA ASN A 89 -5.47 -24.81 -6.51
C ASN A 89 -4.01 -25.16 -6.84
N GLY A 90 -3.04 -24.85 -5.97
CA GLY A 90 -1.64 -25.18 -6.16
C GLY A 90 -0.91 -24.23 -7.13
N GLY A 91 -1.46 -23.03 -7.38
CA GLY A 91 -0.82 -22.00 -8.20
C GLY A 91 0.55 -21.60 -7.65
N THR A 92 0.68 -21.45 -6.33
CA THR A 92 1.95 -21.16 -5.65
C THR A 92 2.97 -22.29 -5.86
N VAL A 93 2.52 -23.55 -5.84
CA VAL A 93 3.39 -24.73 -6.09
C VAL A 93 3.80 -24.82 -7.56
N GLY A 94 2.89 -24.54 -8.49
CA GLY A 94 3.17 -24.48 -9.92
C GLY A 94 4.17 -23.38 -10.26
N PHE A 95 3.97 -22.19 -9.69
CA PHE A 95 4.90 -21.07 -9.82
C PHE A 95 6.27 -21.41 -9.23
N ALA A 96 6.32 -22.03 -8.04
CA ALA A 96 7.56 -22.49 -7.45
C ALA A 96 8.31 -23.45 -8.39
N ARG A 97 7.64 -24.43 -9.00
CA ARG A 97 8.24 -25.36 -9.98
C ARG A 97 8.77 -24.66 -11.23
N TRP A 98 8.01 -23.73 -11.81
CA TRP A 98 8.47 -22.91 -12.94
C TRP A 98 9.71 -22.10 -12.56
N ALA A 99 9.68 -21.49 -11.38
CA ALA A 99 10.76 -20.66 -10.88
C ALA A 99 12.03 -21.48 -10.62
N GLN A 100 11.94 -22.75 -10.16
CA GLN A 100 13.13 -23.60 -10.01
C GLN A 100 13.88 -23.84 -11.33
N LYS A 101 13.19 -23.79 -12.47
CA LYS A 101 13.79 -24.00 -13.79
C LYS A 101 14.41 -22.72 -14.37
N HIS A 102 13.88 -21.55 -14.02
CA HIS A 102 14.26 -20.27 -14.66
C HIS A 102 15.07 -19.36 -13.75
N VAL A 103 14.85 -19.39 -12.44
CA VAL A 103 15.54 -18.57 -11.45
C VAL A 103 16.72 -19.35 -10.91
N LYS A 104 17.93 -18.80 -11.02
CA LYS A 104 19.19 -19.49 -10.70
C LYS A 104 19.89 -18.97 -9.45
N ASN A 105 19.56 -17.77 -8.98
CA ASN A 105 20.21 -17.14 -7.83
C ASN A 105 19.25 -16.16 -7.11
N ALA A 106 19.69 -15.65 -5.96
CA ALA A 106 18.92 -14.72 -5.13
C ALA A 106 18.56 -13.41 -5.85
N ALA A 107 19.48 -12.85 -6.65
CA ALA A 107 19.23 -11.62 -7.41
C ALA A 107 18.08 -11.80 -8.42
N MET A 108 18.06 -12.92 -9.15
CA MET A 108 16.98 -13.25 -10.07
C MET A 108 15.64 -13.45 -9.33
N ALA A 109 15.65 -14.05 -8.14
CA ALA A 109 14.45 -14.21 -7.32
C ALA A 109 13.86 -12.85 -6.89
N GLN A 110 14.72 -11.92 -6.48
CA GLN A 110 14.32 -10.56 -6.12
C GLN A 110 13.84 -9.76 -7.34
N MET A 111 14.51 -9.91 -8.49
CA MET A 111 14.08 -9.26 -9.73
C MET A 111 12.72 -9.74 -10.20
N VAL A 112 12.37 -11.01 -9.99
CA VAL A 112 11.01 -11.51 -10.25
C VAL A 112 9.99 -10.77 -9.38
N ALA A 113 10.28 -10.58 -8.08
CA ALA A 113 9.40 -9.82 -7.20
C ALA A 113 9.23 -8.36 -7.67
N VAL A 114 10.34 -7.71 -8.08
CA VAL A 114 10.32 -6.34 -8.60
C VAL A 114 9.51 -6.24 -9.89
N VAL A 115 9.72 -7.15 -10.84
CA VAL A 115 8.98 -7.16 -12.11
C VAL A 115 7.49 -7.40 -11.88
N LEU A 116 7.12 -8.34 -11.01
CA LEU A 116 5.72 -8.57 -10.64
C LEU A 116 5.10 -7.32 -10.00
N GLY A 117 5.85 -6.64 -9.13
CA GLY A 117 5.45 -5.35 -8.54
C GLY A 117 5.26 -4.24 -9.57
N ILE A 118 6.06 -4.20 -10.64
CA ILE A 118 5.86 -3.22 -11.72
C ILE A 118 4.64 -3.58 -12.59
N LEU A 119 4.41 -4.87 -12.83
CA LEU A 119 3.31 -5.34 -13.68
C LEU A 119 1.93 -5.21 -13.01
N ILE A 120 1.84 -5.35 -11.68
CA ILE A 120 0.58 -5.27 -10.92
C ILE A 120 0.35 -3.82 -10.46
N PHE A 121 0.31 -2.87 -11.40
CA PHE A 121 0.22 -1.44 -11.10
C PHE A 121 -1.18 -0.94 -10.72
N ILE A 122 -2.20 -1.81 -10.75
CA ILE A 122 -3.61 -1.43 -10.61
C ILE A 122 -3.89 -0.81 -9.24
N ASP A 123 -3.38 -1.42 -8.18
CA ASP A 123 -3.64 -1.03 -6.80
C ASP A 123 -2.50 -1.51 -5.89
N ASP A 124 -2.11 -0.69 -4.92
CA ASP A 124 -0.96 -0.94 -4.06
C ASP A 124 -1.23 -2.04 -3.02
N TYR A 125 -2.45 -2.15 -2.50
CA TYR A 125 -2.84 -3.29 -1.65
C TYR A 125 -2.85 -4.59 -2.44
N PHE A 126 -3.46 -4.58 -3.64
CA PHE A 126 -3.50 -5.77 -4.48
C PHE A 126 -2.10 -6.25 -4.87
N ASN A 127 -1.25 -5.30 -5.24
CA ASN A 127 0.14 -5.54 -5.57
C ASN A 127 0.86 -6.20 -4.40
N ALA A 128 0.80 -5.59 -3.22
CA ALA A 128 1.51 -6.10 -2.05
C ALA A 128 1.08 -7.53 -1.67
N LEU A 129 -0.23 -7.80 -1.73
CA LEU A 129 -0.81 -9.11 -1.43
C LEU A 129 -0.38 -10.16 -2.45
N THR A 130 -0.53 -9.86 -3.74
CA THR A 130 -0.28 -10.83 -4.82
C THR A 130 1.20 -11.09 -5.03
N VAL A 131 2.01 -10.02 -5.10
CA VAL A 131 3.46 -10.13 -5.26
C VAL A 131 4.08 -10.80 -4.04
N GLY A 132 3.58 -10.48 -2.84
CA GLY A 132 3.99 -11.12 -1.60
C GLY A 132 3.78 -12.63 -1.61
N GLU A 133 2.57 -13.09 -1.90
CA GLU A 133 2.26 -14.52 -1.91
C GLU A 133 3.03 -15.28 -2.99
N VAL A 134 3.16 -14.72 -4.19
CA VAL A 134 3.88 -15.35 -5.31
C VAL A 134 5.39 -15.39 -5.04
N SER A 135 5.96 -14.26 -4.62
CA SER A 135 7.41 -14.09 -4.49
C SER A 135 7.98 -14.73 -3.22
N ARG A 136 7.17 -14.92 -2.18
CA ARG A 136 7.59 -15.54 -0.91
C ARG A 136 8.17 -16.93 -1.12
N SER A 137 7.46 -17.79 -1.85
CA SER A 137 7.93 -19.16 -2.11
C SER A 137 9.26 -19.21 -2.87
N LEU A 138 9.50 -18.22 -3.73
CA LEU A 138 10.69 -18.11 -4.55
C LEU A 138 11.89 -17.55 -3.75
N THR A 139 11.65 -16.50 -2.98
CA THR A 139 12.67 -15.82 -2.17
C THR A 139 13.10 -16.66 -0.97
N ASP A 140 12.17 -17.39 -0.33
CA ASP A 140 12.48 -18.33 0.76
C ASP A 140 13.46 -19.44 0.29
N LYS A 141 13.36 -19.92 -0.95
CA LYS A 141 14.30 -20.93 -1.51
C LYS A 141 15.74 -20.43 -1.59
N TYR A 142 15.92 -19.13 -1.85
CA TYR A 142 17.23 -18.49 -1.99
C TYR A 142 17.67 -17.77 -0.71
N LYS A 143 17.01 -18.03 0.42
CA LYS A 143 17.32 -17.47 1.75
C LYS A 143 17.32 -15.94 1.82
N VAL A 144 16.53 -15.30 0.96
CA VAL A 144 16.33 -13.84 1.02
C VAL A 144 15.51 -13.51 2.27
N SER A 145 15.92 -12.52 3.04
CA SER A 145 15.23 -12.13 4.28
C SER A 145 13.78 -11.64 4.03
N ARG A 146 12.91 -11.82 5.03
CA ARG A 146 11.50 -11.35 4.94
C ARG A 146 11.42 -9.84 4.88
N GLU A 147 12.35 -9.16 5.55
CA GLU A 147 12.54 -7.72 5.55
C GLU A 147 12.93 -7.22 4.16
N LYS A 148 13.82 -7.94 3.48
CA LYS A 148 14.19 -7.64 2.10
C LYS A 148 13.02 -7.81 1.15
N LEU A 149 12.30 -8.92 1.24
CA LEU A 149 11.10 -9.14 0.43
C LEU A 149 10.05 -8.04 0.66
N ALA A 150 9.77 -7.69 1.92
CA ALA A 150 8.84 -6.62 2.26
C ALA A 150 9.27 -5.27 1.67
N TYR A 151 10.56 -4.95 1.71
CA TYR A 151 11.10 -3.74 1.08
C TYR A 151 10.91 -3.73 -0.44
N LEU A 152 11.16 -4.86 -1.13
CA LEU A 152 10.98 -4.96 -2.58
C LEU A 152 9.52 -4.76 -2.97
N ILE A 153 8.61 -5.37 -2.22
CA ILE A 153 7.17 -5.26 -2.45
C ILE A 153 6.72 -3.81 -2.21
N ASP A 154 7.00 -3.25 -1.04
CA ASP A 154 6.58 -1.89 -0.67
C ASP A 154 7.12 -0.83 -1.64
N SER A 155 8.39 -0.95 -2.02
CA SER A 155 9.06 -0.03 -2.96
C SER A 155 8.64 -0.21 -4.42
N THR A 156 7.83 -1.22 -4.74
CA THR A 156 7.23 -1.39 -6.07
C THR A 156 5.72 -1.15 -6.08
N SER A 157 4.99 -1.48 -5.02
CA SER A 157 3.54 -1.29 -4.93
C SER A 157 3.16 0.19 -5.02
N ALA A 158 3.44 0.99 -3.99
CA ALA A 158 3.01 2.38 -3.93
C ALA A 158 3.68 3.28 -5.01
N PRO A 159 5.00 3.16 -5.28
CA PRO A 159 5.67 3.94 -6.32
C PRO A 159 5.10 3.75 -7.72
N VAL A 160 4.84 2.51 -8.15
CA VAL A 160 4.33 2.23 -9.50
C VAL A 160 2.88 2.69 -9.63
N CYS A 161 2.05 2.43 -8.62
CA CYS A 161 0.68 2.92 -8.61
C CYS A 161 0.62 4.45 -8.69
N SER A 162 1.54 5.17 -8.05
CA SER A 162 1.54 6.64 -8.04
C SER A 162 1.89 7.30 -9.38
N ILE A 163 2.57 6.59 -10.28
CA ILE A 163 3.01 7.12 -11.59
C ILE A 163 2.24 6.54 -12.78
N CYS A 164 1.45 5.48 -12.57
CA CYS A 164 0.62 4.90 -13.60
C CYS A 164 -0.75 5.59 -13.66
N PRO A 165 -1.21 6.09 -14.83
CA PRO A 165 -2.52 6.74 -14.93
C PRO A 165 -3.70 5.78 -14.76
N LEU A 166 -3.48 4.48 -15.04
CA LEU A 166 -4.50 3.43 -14.97
C LEU A 166 -4.43 2.65 -13.63
N SER A 167 -4.08 3.33 -12.55
CA SER A 167 -4.09 2.78 -11.18
C SER A 167 -5.15 3.45 -10.31
N SER A 168 -5.40 2.90 -9.12
CA SER A 168 -6.25 3.52 -8.09
C SER A 168 -5.79 4.93 -7.72
N TRP A 169 -4.48 5.12 -7.50
CA TRP A 169 -3.88 6.41 -7.23
C TRP A 169 -3.90 7.37 -8.43
N GLY A 170 -3.65 6.86 -9.64
CA GLY A 170 -3.68 7.65 -10.87
C GLY A 170 -5.07 8.21 -11.15
N ALA A 171 -6.09 7.35 -11.08
CA ALA A 171 -7.48 7.75 -11.23
C ALA A 171 -7.89 8.80 -10.18
N TYR A 172 -7.49 8.61 -8.92
CA TYR A 172 -7.77 9.56 -7.85
C TYR A 172 -7.12 10.94 -8.11
N ILE A 173 -5.83 10.99 -8.46
CA ILE A 173 -5.13 12.24 -8.72
C ILE A 173 -5.70 12.95 -9.96
N ILE A 174 -6.04 12.20 -11.02
CA ILE A 174 -6.67 12.75 -12.23
C ILE A 174 -8.05 13.35 -11.88
N ALA A 175 -8.84 12.68 -11.05
CA ALA A 175 -10.12 13.20 -10.58
C ALA A 175 -9.95 14.47 -9.74
N LEU A 176 -8.94 14.52 -8.87
CA LEU A 176 -8.60 15.74 -8.14
C LEU A 176 -8.21 16.88 -9.09
N TYR A 177 -7.39 16.62 -10.11
CA TYR A 177 -7.05 17.63 -11.11
C TYR A 177 -8.26 18.13 -11.88
N ALA A 178 -9.24 17.27 -12.17
CA ALA A 178 -10.48 17.68 -12.84
C ALA A 178 -11.31 18.67 -12.00
N VAL A 179 -11.21 18.61 -10.67
CA VAL A 179 -11.91 19.52 -9.75
C VAL A 179 -11.10 20.80 -9.47
N LEU A 180 -9.77 20.69 -9.40
CA LEU A 180 -8.90 21.79 -8.98
C LEU A 180 -8.44 22.69 -10.13
N LEU A 181 -8.38 22.19 -11.35
CA LEU A 181 -7.89 22.94 -12.51
C LEU A 181 -9.03 23.65 -13.26
N PRO A 182 -8.72 24.70 -14.03
CA PRO A 182 -9.69 25.32 -14.93
C PRO A 182 -10.30 24.29 -15.90
N PRO A 183 -11.57 24.43 -16.31
CA PRO A 183 -12.23 23.49 -17.23
C PRO A 183 -11.54 23.31 -18.59
N THR A 184 -10.64 24.23 -18.96
CA THR A 184 -9.84 24.18 -20.18
C THR A 184 -8.59 23.29 -20.06
N ALA A 185 -8.21 22.90 -18.85
CA ALA A 185 -7.07 22.01 -18.62
C ALA A 185 -7.47 20.55 -18.88
N ALA A 186 -6.57 19.78 -19.47
CA ALA A 186 -6.72 18.34 -19.62
C ALA A 186 -6.13 17.62 -18.38
N PRO A 187 -6.94 17.07 -17.46
CA PRO A 187 -6.45 16.54 -16.18
C PRO A 187 -5.46 15.38 -16.33
N LEU A 188 -5.68 14.52 -17.35
CA LEU A 188 -4.76 13.44 -17.69
C LEU A 188 -3.40 13.97 -18.16
N ASN A 189 -3.38 15.02 -19.00
CA ASN A 189 -2.12 15.61 -19.45
C ASN A 189 -1.36 16.26 -18.29
N GLN A 190 -2.10 16.84 -17.33
CA GLN A 190 -1.49 17.38 -16.12
C GLN A 190 -0.86 16.26 -15.30
N PHE A 191 -1.57 15.15 -15.07
CA PHE A 191 -1.03 13.98 -14.38
C PHE A 191 0.28 13.49 -15.04
N ILE A 192 0.26 13.27 -16.37
CA ILE A 192 1.45 12.82 -17.11
C ILE A 192 2.61 13.81 -16.94
N SER A 193 2.33 15.11 -16.99
CA SER A 193 3.35 16.15 -16.81
C SER A 193 3.94 16.18 -15.39
N THR A 194 3.20 15.67 -14.39
CA THR A 194 3.70 15.57 -12.99
C THR A 194 4.53 14.33 -12.69
N ILE A 195 4.44 13.28 -13.52
CA ILE A 195 5.16 12.01 -13.29
C ILE A 195 6.67 12.22 -13.07
N PRO A 196 7.41 13.02 -13.88
CA PRO A 196 8.84 13.23 -13.69
C PRO A 196 9.19 13.93 -12.36
N TYR A 197 8.23 14.64 -11.77
CA TYR A 197 8.41 15.35 -10.50
C TYR A 197 8.06 14.48 -9.28
N ASN A 198 7.58 13.25 -9.48
CA ASN A 198 7.41 12.29 -8.40
C ASN A 198 8.75 11.63 -8.04
N PHE A 199 9.64 12.44 -7.45
CA PHE A 199 10.99 12.02 -7.10
C PHE A 199 11.00 10.79 -6.20
N TYR A 200 10.07 10.70 -5.25
CA TYR A 200 9.96 9.53 -4.37
C TYR A 200 9.77 8.25 -5.19
N ALA A 201 8.78 8.22 -6.09
CA ALA A 201 8.50 7.02 -6.89
C ALA A 201 9.68 6.65 -7.79
N ILE A 202 10.29 7.64 -8.45
CA ILE A 202 11.43 7.43 -9.35
C ILE A 202 12.64 6.89 -8.59
N PHE A 203 12.99 7.51 -7.45
CA PHE A 203 14.12 7.07 -6.64
C PHE A 203 13.86 5.72 -5.99
N ALA A 204 12.67 5.49 -5.43
CA ALA A 204 12.31 4.19 -4.84
C ALA A 204 12.45 3.06 -5.86
N LEU A 205 11.95 3.25 -7.09
CA LEU A 205 12.08 2.27 -8.16
C LEU A 205 13.52 2.09 -8.62
N GLY A 206 14.29 3.18 -8.74
CA GLY A 206 15.71 3.10 -9.05
C GLY A 206 16.49 2.29 -8.02
N VAL A 207 16.28 2.58 -6.73
CA VAL A 207 16.95 1.88 -5.63
C VAL A 207 16.50 0.44 -5.55
N VAL A 208 15.20 0.12 -5.70
CA VAL A 208 14.70 -1.26 -5.60
C VAL A 208 15.24 -2.15 -6.73
N ILE A 209 15.30 -1.64 -7.97
CA ILE A 209 15.84 -2.36 -9.12
C ILE A 209 17.34 -2.59 -8.93
N PHE A 210 18.09 -1.56 -8.52
CA PHE A 210 19.52 -1.68 -8.25
C PHE A 210 19.79 -2.67 -7.10
N SER A 211 19.02 -2.55 -6.03
CA SER A 211 19.13 -3.37 -4.84
C SER A 211 18.84 -4.85 -5.11
N ALA A 212 17.81 -5.16 -5.90
CA ALA A 212 17.48 -6.52 -6.34
C ALA A 212 18.50 -7.07 -7.33
N GLY A 213 18.91 -6.26 -8.32
CA GLY A 213 19.83 -6.68 -9.39
C GLY A 213 21.25 -6.99 -8.90
N PHE A 214 21.78 -6.19 -7.97
CA PHE A 214 23.11 -6.38 -7.38
C PHE A 214 23.09 -7.16 -6.05
N ASN A 215 21.91 -7.59 -5.59
CA ASN A 215 21.73 -8.26 -4.30
C ASN A 215 22.32 -7.46 -3.12
N ILE A 216 22.09 -6.14 -3.11
CA ILE A 216 22.61 -5.24 -2.07
C ILE A 216 21.54 -5.04 -1.01
N ASN A 217 21.88 -5.34 0.24
CA ASN A 217 20.98 -5.13 1.38
C ASN A 217 20.97 -3.66 1.81
N VAL A 218 19.79 -3.03 1.76
CA VAL A 218 19.60 -1.63 2.13
C VAL A 218 19.32 -1.59 3.64
N GLY A 219 20.30 -1.19 4.44
CA GLY A 219 20.18 -1.20 5.89
C GLY A 219 20.32 -2.60 6.50
N LYS A 220 19.69 -2.84 7.66
CA LYS A 220 19.80 -4.11 8.43
C LYS A 220 18.89 -5.23 7.88
N MET A 221 18.95 -5.47 6.58
CA MET A 221 18.33 -6.64 5.96
C MET A 221 19.40 -7.74 5.93
N ASN A 222 19.55 -8.49 7.02
CA ASN A 222 20.50 -9.60 7.04
C ASN A 222 19.82 -10.81 6.42
N ASP A 223 20.35 -11.30 5.29
CA ASP A 223 19.90 -12.56 4.71
C ASP A 223 20.05 -13.69 5.72
N VAL A 224 19.11 -14.63 5.70
CA VAL A 224 19.10 -15.74 6.64
C VAL A 224 20.27 -16.66 6.26
N ALA A 225 21.27 -16.77 7.13
CA ALA A 225 22.42 -17.66 6.92
C ALA A 225 21.98 -19.13 6.72
#